data_AF-A0A1H1FWF0-F1
#
_entry.id   AF-A0A1H1FWF0-F1
#
_cell.length_a   1.000
_cell.length_b   1.000
_cell.length_c   1.000
_cell.angle_alpha   90.00
_cell.angle_beta   90.00
_cell.angle_gamma   90.00
#
_symmetry.space_group_name_H-M   'P 1'
#
loop_
_entity.id
_entity.type
_entity.pdbx_description
1 polymer ?
#
loop_
_entity_poly.entity_id
_entity_poly.type
_entity_poly.pdbx_seq_one_letter_code
_entity_poly.pdbx_strand_id
1 'polypeptide(L)'
;MNGTFTGVVDRIVDGETAVILLEEGGEAVDQLDVRVDRLPEPARDEGGVLSVTVSDGKFVDAEYRPEETSNRRESARERLERLSDRLSER
;
A
#
# COMPACT_ATOMS: atom_id res chain seq x y z
N MET A 1 3.34 -9.58 -16.56
CA MET A 1 2.82 -8.20 -16.69
C MET A 1 3.75 -7.27 -15.95
N ASN A 2 3.97 -6.05 -16.43
CA ASN A 2 4.91 -5.11 -15.81
C ASN A 2 4.43 -3.68 -15.99
N GLY A 3 4.32 -2.94 -14.89
CA GLY A 3 3.71 -1.63 -14.83
C GLY A 3 3.22 -1.30 -13.42
N THR A 4 2.62 -0.12 -13.27
CA THR A 4 1.98 0.32 -12.03
C THR A 4 0.47 0.24 -12.20
N PHE A 5 -0.20 -0.41 -11.25
CA PHE A 5 -1.63 -0.66 -11.23
C PHE A 5 -2.24 -0.13 -9.94
N THR A 6 -3.55 0.09 -9.92
CA THR A 6 -4.27 0.39 -8.69
C THR A 6 -4.54 -0.92 -7.97
N GLY A 7 -3.98 -1.11 -6.78
CA GLY A 7 -4.24 -2.25 -5.91
C GLY A 7 -5.30 -1.92 -4.87
N VAL A 8 -6.32 -2.75 -4.74
CA VAL A 8 -7.33 -2.66 -3.69
C VAL A 8 -7.24 -3.90 -2.81
N VAL A 9 -7.11 -3.71 -1.50
CA VAL A 9 -7.14 -4.82 -0.54
C VAL A 9 -8.58 -5.31 -0.40
N ASP A 10 -8.90 -6.46 -0.99
CA ASP A 10 -10.24 -7.07 -0.86
C ASP A 10 -10.45 -7.61 0.56
N ARG A 11 -9.47 -8.39 1.04
CA ARG A 11 -9.51 -9.04 2.35
C ARG A 11 -8.12 -9.36 2.88
N ILE A 12 -8.04 -9.59 4.19
CA ILE A 12 -6.84 -10.09 4.85
C ILE A 12 -7.14 -11.46 5.49
N VAL A 13 -6.37 -12.46 5.08
CA VAL A 13 -6.44 -13.84 5.55
C VAL A 13 -5.47 -14.01 6.71
N ASP A 14 -6.00 -14.44 7.86
CA ASP A 14 -5.27 -14.72 9.11
C ASP A 14 -4.45 -13.54 9.66
N GLY A 15 -4.67 -12.33 9.14
CA GLY A 15 -3.84 -11.17 9.46
C GLY A 15 -2.42 -11.24 8.88
N GLU A 16 -2.13 -12.21 8.00
CA GLU A 16 -0.78 -12.46 7.47
C GLU A 16 -0.72 -12.24 5.95
N THR A 17 -1.80 -12.57 5.23
CA THR A 17 -1.86 -12.50 3.77
C THR A 17 -2.99 -11.58 3.32
N ALA A 18 -2.65 -10.48 2.67
CA ALA A 18 -3.61 -9.61 2.02
C ALA A 18 -3.83 -10.05 0.57
N VAL A 19 -5.10 -10.11 0.19
CA VAL A 19 -5.52 -10.32 -1.20
C VAL A 19 -5.72 -8.95 -1.84
N ILE A 20 -4.93 -8.66 -2.86
CA ILE A 20 -4.94 -7.38 -3.56
C ILE A 20 -5.45 -7.58 -4.98
N LEU A 21 -6.53 -6.89 -5.31
CA LEU A 21 -7.05 -6.82 -6.67
C LEU A 21 -6.33 -5.70 -7.41
N LEU A 22 -5.73 -6.02 -8.55
CA LEU A 22 -5.11 -5.06 -9.44
C LEU A 22 -6.14 -4.59 -10.46
N GLU A 23 -6.34 -3.28 -10.50
CA GLU A 23 -7.26 -2.61 -11.40
C GLU A 23 -6.49 -1.73 -12.40
N GLU A 24 -6.93 -1.79 -13.66
CA GLU A 24 -6.50 -0.91 -14.74
C GLU A 24 -7.76 -0.25 -15.33
N GLY A 25 -7.86 1.08 -15.26
CA GLY A 25 -9.04 1.79 -15.79
C GLY A 25 -10.36 1.53 -15.06
N GLY A 26 -10.32 0.99 -13.83
CA GLY A 26 -11.51 0.63 -13.05
C GLY A 26 -12.03 -0.78 -13.31
N GLU A 27 -11.27 -1.60 -14.03
CA GLU A 27 -11.55 -3.02 -14.22
C GLU A 27 -10.46 -3.85 -13.54
N ALA A 28 -10.85 -4.88 -12.79
CA ALA A 28 -9.92 -5.82 -12.20
C ALA A 28 -9.25 -6.67 -13.30
N VAL A 29 -7.94 -6.48 -13.46
CA VAL A 29 -7.13 -7.17 -14.48
C VAL A 29 -6.34 -8.35 -13.90
N ASP A 30 -6.04 -8.33 -12.60
CA ASP A 30 -5.25 -9.38 -11.95
C ASP A 30 -5.48 -9.41 -10.41
N GLN A 31 -4.98 -10.44 -9.74
CA GLN A 31 -5.02 -10.60 -8.28
C GLN A 31 -3.65 -11.04 -7.75
N LEU A 32 -3.21 -10.43 -6.65
CA LEU A 32 -1.96 -10.78 -5.97
C LEU A 32 -2.19 -11.08 -4.49
N ASP A 33 -1.66 -12.21 -4.05
CA ASP A 33 -1.54 -12.56 -2.63
C ASP A 33 -0.21 -12.03 -2.10
N VAL A 34 -0.27 -11.04 -1.22
CA VAL A 34 0.91 -10.36 -0.68
C VAL A 34 0.86 -10.41 0.84
N ARG A 35 2.00 -10.65 1.48
CA ARG A 35 2.07 -10.61 2.94
C ARG A 35 1.76 -9.21 3.45
N VAL A 36 0.94 -9.08 4.49
CA VAL A 36 0.60 -7.78 5.07
C VAL A 36 1.83 -6.99 5.51
N ASP A 37 2.90 -7.67 5.93
CA ASP A 37 4.16 -7.06 6.32
C ASP A 37 4.87 -6.30 5.18
N ARG A 38 4.58 -6.67 3.93
CA ARG A 38 5.07 -6.00 2.73
C ARG A 38 4.23 -4.78 2.36
N LEU A 39 3.01 -4.69 2.89
CA LEU A 39 2.14 -3.55 2.66
C LEU A 39 2.45 -2.42 3.62
N PRO A 40 2.30 -1.17 3.17
CA PRO A 40 2.35 -0.03 4.06
C PRO A 40 1.23 -0.15 5.09
N GLU A 41 1.55 0.09 6.37
CA GLU A 41 0.60 0.03 7.49
C GLU A 41 -0.78 0.66 7.23
N PRO A 42 -0.91 1.86 6.63
CA PRO A 42 -2.22 2.46 6.35
C PRO A 42 -3.07 1.72 5.30
N ALA A 43 -2.47 0.78 4.55
CA ALA A 43 -3.16 -0.07 3.60
C ALA A 43 -3.42 -1.49 4.14
N ARG A 44 -3.07 -1.79 5.40
CA ARG A 44 -3.28 -3.11 6.03
C ARG A 44 -4.70 -3.27 6.59
N ASP A 45 -5.68 -2.72 5.89
CA ASP A 45 -7.10 -2.78 6.21
C ASP A 45 -7.89 -3.15 4.95
N GLU A 46 -9.04 -3.79 5.15
CA GLU A 46 -9.95 -4.14 4.06
C GLU A 46 -10.46 -2.84 3.40
N GLY A 47 -10.40 -2.79 2.06
CA GLY A 47 -10.72 -1.61 1.28
C GLY A 47 -9.60 -0.57 1.16
N GLY A 48 -8.38 -0.88 1.61
CA GLY A 48 -7.21 -0.02 1.41
C GLY A 48 -6.83 0.06 -0.07
N VAL A 49 -6.65 1.28 -0.59
CA VAL A 49 -6.23 1.54 -1.98
C VAL A 49 -4.76 1.95 -2.00
N LEU A 50 -3.99 1.31 -2.87
CA LEU A 50 -2.55 1.52 -3.02
C LEU A 50 -2.16 1.47 -4.50
N SER A 51 -1.04 2.08 -4.85
CA SER A 51 -0.40 1.83 -6.14
C SER A 51 0.53 0.64 -6.03
N VAL A 52 0.25 -0.41 -6.78
CA VAL A 52 1.09 -1.62 -6.83
C VAL A 52 1.95 -1.57 -8.08
N THR A 53 3.25 -1.69 -7.89
CA THR A 53 4.20 -1.88 -8.99
C THR A 53 4.45 -3.36 -9.18
N VAL A 54 4.17 -3.84 -10.39
CA VAL A 54 4.39 -5.23 -10.80
C VAL A 54 5.54 -5.26 -11.80
N SER A 55 6.44 -6.23 -11.64
CA SER A 55 7.49 -6.52 -12.63
C SER A 55 7.57 -8.02 -12.84
N ASP A 56 7.62 -8.46 -14.11
CA ASP A 56 7.61 -9.88 -14.48
C ASP A 56 6.41 -10.66 -13.89
N GLY A 57 5.26 -9.99 -13.71
CA GLY A 57 4.05 -10.57 -13.11
C GLY A 57 4.13 -10.78 -11.60
N LYS A 58 5.11 -10.18 -10.92
CA LYS A 58 5.30 -10.29 -9.47
C LYS A 58 5.15 -8.94 -8.79
N PHE A 59 4.59 -8.97 -7.58
CA PHE A 59 4.62 -7.82 -6.68
C PHE A 59 6.05 -7.35 -6.44
N VAL A 60 6.34 -6.09 -6.77
CA VAL A 60 7.63 -5.46 -6.49
C VAL A 60 7.51 -4.49 -5.34
N ASP A 61 6.53 -3.60 -5.40
CA ASP A 61 6.38 -2.51 -4.44
C ASP A 61 4.90 -2.05 -4.33
N ALA A 62 4.58 -1.40 -3.21
CA ALA A 62 3.27 -0.85 -2.90
C ALA A 62 3.39 0.52 -2.23
N GLU A 63 2.85 1.54 -2.88
CA GLU A 63 2.76 2.89 -2.32
C GLU A 63 1.32 3.20 -1.92
N TYR A 64 1.09 3.50 -0.65
CA TYR A 64 -0.24 3.92 -0.18
C TYR A 64 -0.64 5.24 -0.85
N ARG A 65 -1.80 5.27 -1.50
CA ARG A 65 -2.35 6.48 -2.11
C ARG A 65 -3.42 7.11 -1.20
N PRO A 66 -3.09 8.18 -0.47
CA PRO A 66 -4.02 8.79 0.49
C PRO A 66 -5.20 9.54 -0.17
N GLU A 67 -5.22 9.71 -1.49
CA GLU A 67 -6.16 10.60 -2.18
C GLU A 67 -7.58 10.01 -2.37
N GLU A 68 -7.78 8.71 -2.17
CA GLU A 68 -9.10 8.04 -2.23
C GLU A 68 -9.61 7.53 -0.86
N THR A 69 -8.84 7.71 0.22
CA THR A 69 -9.25 7.32 1.59
C THR A 69 -9.65 8.55 2.41
N SER A 70 -10.41 9.47 1.81
CA SER A 70 -10.85 10.73 2.44
C SER A 70 -11.97 10.57 3.48
N ASN A 71 -12.17 9.39 4.06
CA ASN A 71 -13.06 9.26 5.21
C ASN A 71 -12.42 8.46 6.34
N ARG A 72 -11.90 9.21 7.31
CA ARG A 72 -11.71 8.82 8.71
C ARG A 72 -10.72 7.68 8.97
N ARG A 73 -9.48 8.04 9.27
CA ARG A 73 -9.00 8.18 10.67
C ARG A 73 -7.50 8.47 10.72
N GLU A 74 -7.17 9.50 11.50
CA GLU A 74 -6.03 9.49 12.42
C GLU A 74 -4.63 9.59 11.79
N SER A 75 -4.17 10.83 11.65
CA SER A 75 -3.05 11.44 12.42
C SER A 75 -2.08 10.55 13.22
N ALA A 76 -1.76 9.34 12.79
CA ALA A 76 -0.79 8.44 13.41
C ALA A 76 0.53 8.35 12.61
N ARG A 77 0.84 9.38 11.81
CA ARG A 77 2.20 9.62 11.28
C ARG A 77 2.75 10.96 11.76
N GLU A 78 2.48 11.26 13.02
CA GLU A 78 3.43 12.03 13.82
C GLU A 78 4.79 11.29 13.82
N ARG A 79 5.89 11.99 13.49
CA ARG A 79 7.23 11.87 14.13
C ARG A 79 8.45 11.23 13.45
N LEU A 80 8.43 10.50 12.33
CA LEU A 80 9.66 9.77 11.94
C LEU A 80 10.68 10.50 11.03
N GLU A 81 10.36 11.60 10.35
CA GLU A 81 11.28 12.16 9.34
C GLU A 81 11.94 13.51 9.66
N ARG A 82 11.69 14.14 10.83
CA ARG A 82 12.28 15.48 11.13
C ARG A 82 13.12 15.60 12.41
N LEU A 83 13.43 14.51 13.10
CA LEU A 83 14.37 14.52 14.23
C LEU A 83 15.79 14.04 13.86
N SER A 84 15.98 13.47 12.67
CA SER A 84 17.25 12.85 12.28
C SER A 84 18.22 13.79 11.54
N ASP A 85 17.80 15.01 11.19
CA ASP A 85 18.72 16.00 10.60
C ASP A 85 19.21 16.97 11.68
N ARG A 86 20.44 16.71 12.14
CA ARG A 86 21.35 17.63 12.81
C ARG A 86 21.29 17.73 14.34
N LEU A 87 21.70 16.62 14.97
CA LEU A 87 22.97 16.64 15.71
C LEU A 87 24.14 16.90 14.74
N SER A 88 24.23 18.10 14.17
CA SER A 88 25.43 18.57 13.49
C SER A 88 25.39 20.08 13.44
N GLU A 89 26.36 20.62 14.19
CA GLU A 89 26.93 21.97 14.10
C GLU A 89 25.99 23.08 14.63
N ARG A 90 26.31 23.82 15.70
CA ARG A 90 27.50 23.95 16.55
C ARG A 90 27.07 24.79 17.77
#